data_AF-A0A1B8U0K2-F1
#
_entry.id   AF-A0A1B8U0K2-F1
#
_cell.length_a   1.000
_cell.length_b   1.000
_cell.length_c   1.000
_cell.angle_alpha   90.00
_cell.angle_beta   90.00
_cell.angle_gamma   90.00
#
_symmetry.space_group_name_H-M   'P 1'
#
loop_
_entity.id
_entity.type
_entity.pdbx_description
1 polymer ?
#
loop_
_entity_poly.entity_id
_entity_poly.type
_entity_poly.pdbx_seq_one_letter_code
_entity_poly.pdbx_strand_id
1 'polypeptide(L)'
;MGYNISGIAINKNYENDFESLQNQLGWNLEKVAEIDFETASANWTDDKICNVHFTKTGTLIFIGMENCEQSFNLKNDHVLTFALSETSMVFNINYSEKGVEKRSIIEVNDERVEDSGEALAIEKDSEDTSEIIWNQIEVLLGKRFFDIELEEKATQYRFKPVIDLKKWWKFWK
;
A
#
# COMPACT_ATOMS: atom_id res chain seq x y z
N MET A 1 -0.05 -2.30 -22.35
CA MET A 1 -1.12 -2.01 -21.37
C MET A 1 -0.37 -1.85 -20.06
N GLY A 2 -0.45 -0.67 -19.44
CA GLY A 2 0.38 -0.37 -18.27
C GLY A 2 -0.30 -0.77 -16.95
N TYR A 3 0.48 -0.97 -15.91
CA TYR A 3 0.00 -1.17 -14.54
C TYR A 3 -0.35 0.16 -13.87
N ASN A 4 -1.48 0.15 -13.16
CA ASN A 4 -1.98 1.27 -12.37
C ASN A 4 -2.43 0.75 -11.01
N ILE A 5 -1.47 0.53 -10.11
CA ILE A 5 -1.71 -0.02 -8.79
C ILE A 5 -1.07 0.84 -7.71
N SER A 6 -1.65 0.81 -6.51
CA SER A 6 -1.14 1.54 -5.36
C SER A 6 -1.52 0.85 -4.09
N GLY A 7 -0.73 1.08 -3.05
CA GLY A 7 -1.06 0.65 -1.71
C GLY A 7 0.15 0.44 -0.83
N ILE A 8 0.06 -0.55 0.05
CA ILE A 8 1.11 -0.85 1.04
C ILE A 8 1.50 -2.32 1.03
N ALA A 9 2.80 -2.57 1.05
CA ALA A 9 3.38 -3.88 1.33
C ALA A 9 4.06 -3.85 2.70
N ILE A 10 3.83 -4.88 3.51
CA ILE A 10 4.30 -4.96 4.90
C ILE A 10 5.01 -6.30 5.11
N ASN A 11 6.18 -6.30 5.75
CA ASN A 11 6.97 -7.51 6.04
C ASN A 11 6.44 -8.36 7.22
N LYS A 12 5.12 -8.43 7.36
CA LYS A 12 4.45 -9.24 8.35
C LYS A 12 3.11 -9.70 7.81
N ASN A 13 2.80 -10.99 7.93
CA ASN A 13 1.47 -11.52 7.67
C ASN A 13 0.53 -11.14 8.83
N TYR A 14 -0.52 -10.38 8.51
CA TYR A 14 -1.53 -9.89 9.44
C TYR A 14 -2.87 -10.65 9.36
N GLU A 15 -2.95 -11.80 8.67
CA GLU A 15 -4.20 -12.55 8.45
C GLU A 15 -4.96 -12.84 9.75
N ASN A 16 -4.24 -13.20 10.81
CA ASN A 16 -4.80 -13.52 12.13
C ASN A 16 -4.83 -12.32 13.11
N ASP A 17 -4.35 -11.14 12.69
CA ASP A 17 -4.24 -9.94 13.54
C ASP A 17 -4.60 -8.65 12.77
N PHE A 18 -5.49 -8.76 11.78
CA PHE A 18 -5.80 -7.66 10.87
C PHE A 18 -6.50 -6.49 11.58
N GLU A 19 -7.19 -6.75 12.70
CA GLU A 19 -7.77 -5.70 13.55
C GLU A 19 -6.67 -4.81 14.17
N SER A 20 -5.56 -5.41 14.62
CA SER A 20 -4.40 -4.67 15.12
C SER A 20 -3.77 -3.82 14.02
N LEU A 21 -3.64 -4.35 12.80
CA LEU A 21 -3.12 -3.58 11.66
C LEU A 21 -4.00 -2.36 11.36
N GLN A 22 -5.32 -2.53 11.30
CA GLN A 22 -6.27 -1.42 11.12
C GLN A 22 -6.10 -0.34 12.19
N ASN A 23 -5.99 -0.74 13.47
CA ASN A 23 -5.79 0.20 14.57
C ASN A 23 -4.47 0.96 14.46
N GLN A 24 -3.38 0.30 14.04
CA GLN A 24 -2.08 0.94 13.84
C GLN A 24 -2.09 1.93 12.67
N LEU A 25 -2.82 1.62 11.60
CA LEU A 25 -3.01 2.50 10.45
C LEU A 25 -4.05 3.62 10.71
N GLY A 26 -4.77 3.56 11.83
CA GLY A 26 -5.86 4.48 12.14
C GLY A 26 -7.08 4.30 11.23
N TRP A 27 -7.24 3.12 10.64
CA TRP A 27 -8.31 2.81 9.70
C TRP A 27 -9.52 2.18 10.38
N ASN A 28 -10.69 2.38 9.79
CA ASN A 28 -11.93 1.74 10.21
C ASN A 28 -12.55 1.05 9.00
N LEU A 29 -12.28 -0.24 8.84
CA LEU A 29 -12.70 -1.01 7.68
C LEU A 29 -13.89 -1.93 7.98
N GLU A 30 -14.75 -2.09 6.99
CA GLU A 30 -15.80 -3.10 6.99
C GLU A 30 -15.48 -4.18 5.97
N LYS A 31 -15.47 -5.45 6.37
CA LYS A 31 -15.32 -6.56 5.42
C LYS A 31 -16.53 -6.60 4.51
N VAL A 32 -16.30 -6.58 3.19
CA VAL A 32 -17.35 -6.62 2.16
C VAL A 32 -17.48 -8.03 1.62
N ALA A 33 -16.38 -8.60 1.13
CA ALA A 33 -16.39 -9.89 0.44
C ALA A 33 -15.03 -10.57 0.48
N GLU A 34 -15.03 -11.88 0.21
CA GLU A 34 -13.85 -12.61 -0.23
C GLU A 34 -13.81 -12.54 -1.76
N ILE A 35 -12.64 -12.22 -2.31
CA ILE A 35 -12.39 -12.07 -3.76
C ILE A 35 -11.09 -12.81 -4.11
N ASP A 36 -10.80 -12.96 -5.39
CA ASP A 36 -9.51 -13.47 -5.87
C ASP A 36 -8.47 -12.34 -5.99
N PHE A 37 -7.21 -12.74 -6.17
CA PHE A 37 -6.09 -11.82 -6.28
C PHE A 37 -6.19 -10.97 -7.55
N GLU A 38 -6.62 -11.56 -8.67
CA GLU A 38 -6.84 -10.84 -9.93
C GLU A 38 -7.78 -9.64 -9.75
N THR A 39 -8.90 -9.84 -9.05
CA THR A 39 -9.86 -8.76 -8.74
C THR A 39 -9.25 -7.76 -7.75
N ALA A 40 -8.50 -8.24 -6.76
CA ALA A 40 -7.88 -7.40 -5.74
C ALA A 40 -6.82 -6.46 -6.31
N SER A 41 -6.04 -6.93 -7.28
CA SER A 41 -4.92 -6.24 -7.92
C SER A 41 -5.29 -5.58 -9.26
N ALA A 42 -6.59 -5.35 -9.50
CA ALA A 42 -7.05 -4.72 -10.73
C ALA A 42 -6.40 -3.33 -10.93
N ASN A 43 -6.17 -2.97 -12.19
CA ASN A 43 -5.72 -1.63 -12.57
C ASN A 43 -6.78 -0.62 -12.12
N TRP A 44 -6.45 0.17 -11.10
CA TRP A 44 -7.32 1.08 -10.35
C TRP A 44 -8.08 0.46 -9.16
N THR A 45 -7.85 1.03 -7.97
CA THR A 45 -8.66 0.79 -6.77
C THR A 45 -9.38 2.08 -6.40
N ASP A 46 -10.69 2.02 -6.18
CA ASP A 46 -11.50 3.16 -5.70
C ASP A 46 -11.07 3.58 -4.29
N ASP A 47 -11.09 4.88 -3.98
CA ASP A 47 -10.61 5.42 -2.70
C ASP A 47 -11.38 4.92 -1.47
N LYS A 48 -12.58 4.35 -1.66
CA LYS A 48 -13.38 3.77 -0.58
C LYS A 48 -13.11 2.28 -0.38
N ILE A 49 -12.33 1.65 -1.25
CA ILE A 49 -12.04 0.22 -1.26
C ILE A 49 -10.64 -0.03 -0.72
N CYS A 50 -10.51 -1.10 0.05
CA CYS A 50 -9.24 -1.62 0.54
C CYS A 50 -9.23 -3.13 0.27
N ASN A 51 -8.44 -3.58 -0.68
CA ASN A 51 -8.28 -5.00 -0.95
C ASN A 51 -7.02 -5.50 -0.23
N VAL A 52 -7.09 -6.67 0.39
CA VAL A 52 -5.99 -7.20 1.21
C VAL A 52 -5.69 -8.62 0.80
N HIS A 53 -4.42 -8.89 0.52
CA HIS A 53 -3.89 -10.22 0.26
C HIS A 53 -2.77 -10.54 1.26
N PHE A 54 -2.75 -11.77 1.76
CA PHE A 54 -1.77 -12.21 2.75
C PHE A 54 -0.88 -13.28 2.12
N THR A 55 0.44 -13.07 2.18
CA THR A 55 1.41 -14.11 1.83
C THR A 55 1.85 -14.85 3.10
N LYS A 56 2.70 -15.87 2.97
CA LYS A 56 3.27 -16.56 4.14
C LYS A 56 4.00 -15.61 5.11
N THR A 57 4.63 -14.57 4.58
CA THR A 57 5.55 -13.70 5.34
C THR A 57 5.11 -12.24 5.40
N GLY A 58 4.21 -11.80 4.52
CA GLY A 58 3.84 -10.40 4.38
C GLY A 58 2.35 -10.16 4.18
N THR A 59 1.99 -8.90 4.13
CA THR A 59 0.64 -8.41 3.84
C THR A 59 0.74 -7.39 2.71
N LEU A 60 -0.05 -7.57 1.65
CA LEU A 60 -0.20 -6.64 0.55
C LEU A 60 -1.60 -6.04 0.59
N ILE A 61 -1.69 -4.72 0.54
CA ILE A 61 -2.94 -3.98 0.60
C ILE A 61 -2.99 -3.05 -0.60
N PHE A 62 -4.10 -3.09 -1.34
CA PHE A 62 -4.40 -2.16 -2.42
C PHE A 62 -5.42 -1.13 -1.96
N ILE A 63 -5.10 0.14 -2.14
CA ILE A 63 -5.93 1.31 -1.83
C ILE A 63 -5.76 2.35 -2.93
N GLY A 64 -6.68 3.31 -3.02
CA GLY A 64 -6.63 4.37 -4.04
C GLY A 64 -5.33 5.20 -3.98
N MET A 65 -4.85 5.62 -5.15
CA MET A 65 -3.56 6.32 -5.31
C MET A 65 -3.44 7.58 -4.47
N GLU A 66 -4.53 8.33 -4.29
CA GLU A 66 -4.57 9.55 -3.46
C GLU A 66 -4.20 9.26 -1.99
N ASN A 67 -4.38 8.03 -1.52
CA ASN A 67 -4.01 7.63 -0.16
C ASN A 67 -2.53 7.25 -0.04
N CYS A 68 -1.79 7.18 -1.14
CA CYS A 68 -0.40 6.73 -1.19
C CYS A 68 0.59 7.87 -1.45
N GLU A 69 0.21 9.12 -1.18
CA GLU A 69 1.11 10.28 -1.28
C GLU A 69 2.11 10.35 -0.12
N GLN A 70 1.78 9.75 1.04
CA GLN A 70 2.58 9.80 2.26
C GLN A 70 2.88 8.40 2.78
N SER A 71 3.98 8.26 3.51
CA SER A 71 4.35 7.00 4.15
C SER A 71 3.35 6.55 5.22
N PHE A 72 2.91 5.29 5.13
CA PHE A 72 2.35 4.57 6.27
C PHE A 72 3.48 4.04 7.14
N ASN A 73 3.52 4.50 8.39
CA ASN A 73 4.59 4.22 9.33
C ASN A 73 4.11 3.27 10.46
N LEU A 74 4.52 2.00 10.40
CA LEU A 74 4.21 1.00 11.43
C LEU A 74 5.40 0.82 12.38
N LYS A 75 5.16 0.93 13.70
CA LYS A 75 6.23 0.98 14.72
C LYS A 75 7.14 -0.24 14.78
N ASN A 76 6.64 -1.42 14.39
CA ASN A 76 7.37 -2.68 14.55
C ASN A 76 7.67 -3.38 13.22
N ASP A 77 7.22 -2.82 12.10
CA ASP A 77 7.29 -3.46 10.79
C ASP A 77 8.06 -2.59 9.80
N HIS A 78 8.36 -3.17 8.65
CA HIS A 78 8.88 -2.47 7.49
C HIS A 78 7.73 -2.34 6.49
N VAL A 79 7.54 -1.13 5.96
CA VAL A 79 6.40 -0.81 5.12
C VAL A 79 6.89 -0.09 3.88
N LEU A 80 6.50 -0.59 2.72
CA LEU A 80 6.54 0.17 1.48
C LEU A 80 5.14 0.72 1.24
N THR A 81 5.00 2.04 1.15
CA THR A 81 3.86 2.70 0.52
C THR A 81 4.25 3.01 -0.91
N PHE A 82 3.40 2.64 -1.86
CA PHE A 82 3.72 2.78 -3.27
C PHE A 82 2.52 3.26 -4.09
N ALA A 83 2.83 4.00 -5.14
CA ALA A 83 1.93 4.24 -6.27
C ALA A 83 2.70 3.96 -7.56
N LEU A 84 2.13 3.15 -8.44
CA LEU A 84 2.71 2.77 -9.71
C LEU A 84 1.66 3.05 -10.78
N SER A 85 1.86 4.10 -11.56
CA SER A 85 1.01 4.46 -12.70
C SER A 85 1.85 4.58 -13.96
N GLU A 86 1.96 3.49 -14.71
CA GLU A 86 2.68 3.48 -15.99
C GLU A 86 1.95 4.33 -17.04
N THR A 87 0.62 4.43 -16.97
CA THR A 87 -0.14 5.24 -17.95
C THR A 87 0.07 6.74 -17.75
N SER A 88 0.26 7.17 -16.51
CA SER A 88 0.50 8.58 -16.18
C SER A 88 1.98 8.91 -15.97
N MET A 89 2.86 7.90 -16.06
CA MET A 89 4.28 7.99 -15.73
C MET A 89 4.51 8.60 -14.33
N VAL A 90 3.74 8.12 -13.34
CA VAL A 90 3.85 8.57 -11.94
C VAL A 90 4.21 7.38 -11.07
N PHE A 91 5.31 7.49 -10.36
CA PHE A 91 5.80 6.48 -9.42
C PHE A 91 6.09 7.13 -8.07
N ASN A 92 5.58 6.53 -7.00
CA ASN A 92 5.87 6.93 -5.63
C ASN A 92 6.37 5.71 -4.85
N ILE A 93 7.43 5.91 -4.08
CA ILE A 93 8.03 4.96 -3.16
C ILE A 93 8.26 5.71 -1.85
N ASN A 94 7.55 5.34 -0.79
CA ASN A 94 7.91 5.72 0.56
C ASN A 94 8.14 4.46 1.39
N TYR A 95 9.38 4.22 1.80
CA TYR A 95 9.76 3.06 2.60
C TYR A 95 10.07 3.48 4.03
N SER A 96 9.47 2.80 5.00
CA SER A 96 9.69 3.01 6.41
C SER A 96 10.13 1.74 7.13
N GLU A 97 10.94 1.92 8.16
CA GLU A 97 11.34 0.86 9.07
C GLU A 97 11.03 1.27 10.50
N LYS A 98 10.22 0.46 11.18
CA LYS A 98 9.90 0.63 12.61
C LYS A 98 9.39 2.04 12.93
N GLY A 99 8.53 2.54 12.04
CA GLY A 99 7.86 3.84 12.16
C GLY A 99 8.71 5.04 11.73
N VAL A 100 9.88 4.82 11.13
CA VAL A 100 10.76 5.88 10.62
C VAL A 100 10.93 5.72 9.12
N GLU A 101 10.55 6.74 8.35
CA GLU A 101 10.82 6.79 6.91
C GLU A 101 12.33 6.75 6.64
N LYS A 102 12.74 5.89 5.71
CA LYS A 102 14.14 5.63 5.36
C LYS A 102 14.46 6.02 3.92
N ARG A 103 13.47 5.92 3.02
CA ARG A 103 13.63 6.21 1.60
C ARG A 103 12.35 6.82 1.05
N SER A 104 12.48 7.87 0.27
CA SER A 104 11.38 8.50 -0.47
C SER A 104 11.84 8.80 -1.90
N ILE A 105 11.07 8.34 -2.88
CA ILE A 105 11.26 8.63 -4.30
C ILE A 105 9.91 8.99 -4.91
N ILE A 106 9.85 10.13 -5.58
CA ILE A 106 8.71 10.51 -6.43
C ILE A 106 9.26 10.81 -7.82
N GLU A 107 8.74 10.09 -8.81
CA GLU A 107 9.09 10.23 -10.20
C GLU A 107 7.84 10.56 -11.03
N VAL A 108 7.93 11.59 -11.86
CA VAL A 108 6.84 12.06 -12.72
C VAL A 108 7.40 12.35 -14.10
N ASN A 109 6.87 11.70 -15.14
CA ASN A 109 7.33 11.83 -16.54
C ASN A 109 8.85 11.66 -16.67
N ASP A 110 9.39 10.57 -16.13
CA ASP A 110 10.82 10.23 -16.12
C ASP A 110 11.73 11.22 -15.34
N GLU A 111 11.15 12.17 -14.59
CA GLU A 111 11.88 13.10 -13.73
C GLU A 111 11.67 12.76 -12.26
N ARG A 112 12.76 12.44 -11.54
CA ARG A 112 12.75 12.29 -10.08
C ARG A 112 12.64 13.66 -9.40
N VAL A 113 11.42 14.03 -9.04
CA VAL A 113 11.12 15.29 -8.32
C VAL A 113 11.39 15.17 -6.83
N GLU A 114 11.41 13.95 -6.29
CA GLU A 114 11.88 13.64 -4.94
C GLU A 114 12.83 12.44 -4.97
N ASP A 115 13.97 12.56 -4.31
CA ASP A 115 14.96 11.51 -4.10
C ASP A 115 15.66 11.78 -2.77
N SER A 116 15.20 11.15 -1.69
CA SER A 116 15.70 11.40 -0.34
C SER A 116 15.82 10.13 0.50
N GLY A 117 16.67 10.16 1.52
CA GLY A 117 16.92 9.00 2.38
C GLY A 117 18.05 8.08 1.89
N GLU A 118 18.16 6.92 2.51
CA GLU A 118 19.20 5.92 2.21
C GLU A 118 18.70 4.98 1.11
N ALA A 119 19.50 4.83 0.04
CA ALA A 119 19.17 3.98 -1.09
C ALA A 119 18.94 2.52 -0.65
N LEU A 120 17.85 1.92 -1.12
CA LEU A 120 17.51 0.53 -0.87
C LEU A 120 18.51 -0.39 -1.58
N ALA A 121 18.67 -1.61 -1.05
CA ALA A 121 19.57 -2.59 -1.66
C ALA A 121 19.20 -2.90 -3.11
N ILE A 122 17.90 -2.92 -3.42
CA ILE A 122 17.35 -3.23 -4.75
C ILE A 122 17.61 -2.12 -5.80
N GLU A 123 17.96 -0.89 -5.38
CA GLU A 123 18.29 0.21 -6.30
C GLU A 123 19.65 0.00 -6.98
N LYS A 124 20.46 -0.95 -6.49
CA LYS A 124 21.73 -1.31 -7.15
C LYS A 124 21.54 -2.14 -8.40
N ASP A 125 20.41 -2.82 -8.50
CA ASP A 125 20.12 -3.79 -9.55
C ASP A 125 19.18 -3.22 -10.62
N SER A 126 18.50 -2.09 -10.34
CA SER A 126 17.66 -1.37 -11.29
C SER A 126 17.62 0.13 -11.01
N GLU A 127 17.74 0.93 -12.08
CA GLU A 127 17.51 2.39 -12.04
C GLU A 127 16.05 2.77 -12.30
N ASP A 128 15.26 1.84 -12.85
CA ASP A 128 13.84 2.05 -13.18
C ASP A 128 12.97 2.00 -11.92
N THR A 129 12.21 3.07 -11.68
CA THR A 129 11.42 3.24 -10.45
C THR A 129 10.27 2.23 -10.35
N SER A 130 9.72 1.77 -11.48
CA SER A 130 8.68 0.73 -11.48
C SER A 130 9.26 -0.63 -11.05
N GLU A 131 10.44 -0.98 -11.56
CA GLU A 131 11.18 -2.19 -11.15
C GLU A 131 11.60 -2.13 -9.69
N ILE A 132 12.02 -0.97 -9.18
CA ILE A 132 12.32 -0.74 -7.76
C ILE A 132 11.09 -1.04 -6.90
N ILE A 133 9.89 -0.58 -7.29
CA ILE A 133 8.63 -0.91 -6.59
C ILE A 133 8.42 -2.41 -6.55
N TRP A 134 8.49 -3.10 -7.70
CA TRP A 134 8.24 -4.54 -7.77
C TRP A 134 9.23 -5.36 -6.93
N ASN A 135 10.51 -5.05 -7.04
CA ASN A 135 11.57 -5.71 -6.28
C ASN A 135 11.41 -5.46 -4.78
N GLN A 136 11.03 -4.25 -4.37
CA GLN A 136 10.81 -3.96 -2.96
C GLN A 136 9.54 -4.62 -2.41
N ILE A 137 8.48 -4.77 -3.21
CA ILE A 137 7.31 -5.60 -2.85
C ILE A 137 7.75 -7.04 -2.61
N GLU A 138 8.57 -7.62 -3.51
CA GLU A 138 9.09 -8.98 -3.33
C GLU A 138 9.85 -9.15 -2.01
N VAL A 139 10.74 -8.20 -1.69
CA VAL A 139 11.51 -8.21 -0.43
C VAL A 139 10.60 -8.27 0.80
N LEU A 140 9.51 -7.51 0.81
CA LEU A 140 8.60 -7.45 1.96
C LEU A 140 7.66 -8.65 2.01
N LEU A 141 7.17 -9.12 0.87
CA LEU A 141 6.21 -10.22 0.82
C LEU A 141 6.86 -11.59 0.87
N GLY A 142 8.16 -11.70 0.56
CA GLY A 142 8.88 -12.98 0.41
C GLY A 142 8.41 -13.80 -0.80
N LYS A 143 7.69 -13.17 -1.74
CA LYS A 143 7.14 -13.76 -2.96
C LYS A 143 7.01 -12.66 -4.01
N ARG A 144 7.40 -12.95 -5.26
CA ARG A 144 7.22 -12.02 -6.38
C ARG A 144 5.74 -11.77 -6.63
N PHE A 145 5.38 -10.53 -6.94
CA PHE A 145 4.01 -10.16 -7.27
C PHE A 145 3.44 -11.02 -8.41
N PHE A 146 4.23 -11.20 -9.48
CA PHE A 146 3.84 -11.98 -10.66
C PHE A 146 3.81 -13.50 -10.44
N ASP A 147 4.28 -13.99 -9.29
CA ASP A 147 4.19 -15.41 -8.92
C ASP A 147 2.98 -15.71 -8.02
N ILE A 148 2.19 -14.69 -7.64
CA ILE A 148 0.94 -14.88 -6.89
C ILE A 148 -0.10 -15.44 -7.86
N GLU A 149 -0.70 -16.58 -7.54
CA GLU A 149 -1.72 -17.17 -8.42
C GLU A 149 -2.94 -16.26 -8.43
N LEU A 150 -3.53 -16.07 -9.62
CA LEU A 150 -4.63 -15.13 -9.81
C LEU A 150 -5.86 -15.49 -8.97
N GLU A 151 -6.08 -16.79 -8.72
CA GLU A 151 -7.16 -17.33 -7.90
C GLU A 151 -6.83 -17.37 -6.39
N GLU A 152 -5.64 -16.92 -5.97
CA GLU A 152 -5.33 -16.81 -4.55
C GLU A 152 -6.33 -15.89 -3.85
N LYS A 153 -6.68 -16.27 -2.62
CA LYS A 153 -7.66 -15.53 -1.85
C LYS A 153 -7.16 -14.14 -1.48
N ALA A 154 -8.04 -13.16 -1.66
CA ALA A 154 -7.95 -11.83 -1.12
C ALA A 154 -9.25 -11.46 -0.40
N THR A 155 -9.21 -10.40 0.41
CA THR A 155 -10.39 -9.89 1.11
C THR A 155 -10.61 -8.44 0.74
N GLN A 156 -11.81 -8.13 0.27
CA GLN A 156 -12.24 -6.76 0.03
C GLN A 156 -12.85 -6.18 1.30
N TYR A 157 -12.39 -4.98 1.63
CA TYR A 157 -12.94 -4.12 2.66
C TYR A 157 -13.40 -2.78 2.08
N ARG A 158 -14.17 -2.05 2.87
CA ARG A 158 -14.58 -0.67 2.59
C ARG A 158 -14.24 0.23 3.77
N PHE A 159 -13.71 1.42 3.50
CA PHE A 159 -13.54 2.45 4.51
C PHE A 159 -14.89 2.93 5.03
N LYS A 160 -15.11 2.85 6.35
CA LYS A 160 -16.31 3.42 6.95
C LYS A 160 -16.18 4.94 7.01
N PRO A 161 -17.25 5.69 6.69
CA PRO A 161 -17.25 7.13 6.88
C PRO A 161 -17.01 7.45 8.37
N VAL A 162 -16.08 8.36 8.63
CA VAL A 162 -15.85 8.88 9.98
C VAL A 162 -17.09 9.68 10.38
N ILE A 163 -17.87 9.16 11.34
CA ILE A 163 -18.99 9.90 11.90
C ILE A 163 -18.43 10.99 12.82
N ASP A 164 -18.32 12.22 12.33
CA ASP A 164 -17.91 13.36 13.15
C ASP A 164 -19.03 13.76 14.11
N LEU A 165 -18.97 13.26 15.35
CA LEU A 165 -19.94 13.55 16.42
C LEU A 165 -19.84 14.98 16.99
N LYS A 166 -18.95 15.85 16.49
CA LYS A 166 -18.61 17.15 17.13
C LYS A 166 -19.55 18.33 16.92
N LYS A 167 -20.82 18.18 16.52
CA LYS A 167 -21.70 19.37 16.29
C LYS A 167 -23.12 19.35 16.86
N TRP A 168 -23.51 18.38 17.70
CA TRP A 168 -24.89 18.35 18.22
C TRP A 168 -25.09 19.17 19.51
N TRP A 169 -24.01 19.44 20.25
CA TRP A 169 -24.07 20.10 21.56
C TRP A 169 -23.93 21.63 21.48
N LYS A 170 -23.62 22.19 20.30
CA LYS A 170 -23.46 23.63 20.08
C LYS A 170 -24.78 24.35 19.74
N PHE A 171 -25.88 23.63 19.60
CA PHE A 171 -27.20 24.20 19.28
C PHE A 171 -28.12 24.38 20.51
N TRP A 172 -27.63 24.06 21.71
CA TRP A 172 -28.32 24.33 22.98
C TRP A 172 -27.51 25.33 23.80
N LYS A 173 -27.60 26.61 23.45
CA LYS A 173 -27.25 27.73 24.32
C LYS A 173 -28.17 28.92 24.03
#